data_AF-A0AA40LBQ1-F1
#
_entry.id   AF-A0AA40LBQ1-F1
#
_cell.length_a   1.000
_cell.length_b   1.000
_cell.length_c   1.000
_cell.angle_alpha   90.00
_cell.angle_beta   90.00
_cell.angle_gamma   90.00
#
_symmetry.space_group_name_H-M   'P 1'
#
loop_
_entity.id
_entity.type
_entity.pdbx_description
1 polymer ?
#
loop_
_entity_poly.entity_id
_entity_poly.type
_entity_poly.pdbx_seq_one_letter_code
_entity_poly.pdbx_strand_id
1 'polypeptide(L)'
;NSPTLCQLYVAKALQPVRKEWVNTIIYHYMDDILCCQQQPFTAKDIQRLTVLLAEKGLVAVPEKIQQSAPWKYLGWTIETSKIHPKKLTLKTPLNTLTDIQTLLGDIQWVCNCAGITSEDIRPLTELLRGSHPAEKVLLMPRHHAALQSIVDKLSIAWMTRRILNLQISLLVCNLGESPFAVICQWHNKNGTTGELLTDNAIDTTTIDMTTTVGELIRKGRSRVLELTGEEPADISIPINAADLEWSMCNSLAIQEALLGYEGVVHSQQPQGRLWQLIKRNQWLEKPKVVGGPIPGGITVYTDAGKRSKRAVCVWYEAGKWHRQFLAGQEGDTLQTLELTTVIWALEHWLNFPLNVVSDCCLYVVGLIPRIQDALIKEASNPRLGKLFIRLQSVVSQRTTLCAVLHIRSHQWDLGL
;
A
#
# COMPACT_ATOMS: atom_id res chain seq x y z
N ASN A 1 -30.31 2.78 13.70
CA ASN A 1 -30.84 4.16 13.73
C ASN A 1 -30.51 4.95 15.01
N SER A 2 -30.22 4.31 16.16
CA SER A 2 -29.86 5.03 17.40
C SER A 2 -28.61 5.95 17.28
N PRO A 3 -27.49 5.52 16.66
CA PRO A 3 -26.27 6.34 16.59
C PRO A 3 -26.44 7.62 15.75
N THR A 4 -27.12 7.51 14.62
CA THR A 4 -27.41 8.66 13.74
C THR A 4 -28.27 9.70 14.44
N LEU A 5 -29.27 9.26 15.22
CA LEU A 5 -30.15 10.15 15.97
C LEU A 5 -29.40 10.87 17.09
N CYS A 6 -28.51 10.17 17.81
CA CYS A 6 -27.62 10.77 18.81
C CYS A 6 -26.73 11.86 18.18
N GLN A 7 -26.04 11.52 17.08
CA GLN A 7 -25.15 12.46 16.39
C GLN A 7 -25.89 13.72 15.93
N LEU A 8 -27.08 13.57 15.33
CA LEU A 8 -27.89 14.70 14.87
C LEU A 8 -28.40 15.56 16.04
N TYR A 9 -28.78 14.93 17.16
CA TYR A 9 -29.26 15.64 18.34
C TYR A 9 -28.16 16.49 18.96
N VAL A 10 -26.97 15.91 19.19
CA VAL A 10 -25.81 16.62 19.73
C VAL A 10 -25.35 17.72 18.79
N ALA A 11 -25.33 17.47 17.48
CA ALA A 11 -25.02 18.50 16.48
C ALA A 11 -25.99 19.70 16.56
N LYS A 12 -27.29 19.44 16.72
CA LYS A 12 -28.31 20.49 16.85
C LYS A 12 -28.17 21.26 18.17
N ALA A 13 -27.82 20.58 19.26
CA ALA A 13 -27.56 21.22 20.54
C ALA A 13 -26.34 22.15 20.49
N LEU A 14 -25.28 21.77 19.76
CA LEU A 14 -24.06 22.57 19.60
C LEU A 14 -24.17 23.70 18.57
N GLN A 15 -25.23 23.74 17.75
CA GLN A 15 -25.39 24.73 16.67
C GLN A 15 -25.32 26.19 17.13
N PRO A 16 -25.93 26.62 18.27
CA PRO A 16 -25.82 27.99 18.75
C PRO A 16 -24.38 28.34 19.16
N VAL A 17 -23.69 27.43 19.86
CA VAL A 17 -22.29 27.60 20.29
C VAL A 17 -21.37 27.75 19.09
N ARG A 18 -21.57 26.94 18.04
CA ARG A 18 -20.80 27.04 16.79
C ARG A 18 -20.97 28.38 16.08
N LYS A 19 -22.13 29.04 16.23
CA LYS A 19 -22.38 30.37 15.65
C LYS A 19 -21.75 31.48 16.50
N GLU A 20 -21.75 31.32 17.82
CA GLU A 20 -21.18 32.30 18.75
C GLU A 20 -19.64 32.25 18.74
N TRP A 21 -19.06 31.05 18.70
CA TRP A 21 -17.62 30.81 18.78
C TRP A 21 -17.01 30.50 17.42
N VAL A 22 -16.98 31.50 16.55
CA VAL A 22 -16.49 31.36 15.16
C VAL A 22 -15.01 30.94 15.10
N ASN A 23 -14.22 31.32 16.09
CA ASN A 23 -12.79 31.01 16.17
C ASN A 23 -12.47 29.69 16.92
N THR A 24 -13.49 28.95 17.35
CA THR A 24 -13.34 27.72 18.14
C THR A 24 -13.69 26.51 17.30
N ILE A 25 -12.76 25.56 17.22
CA ILE A 25 -12.98 24.28 16.55
C ILE A 25 -13.72 23.35 17.51
N ILE A 26 -14.91 22.88 17.12
CA ILE A 26 -15.75 22.01 17.95
C ILE A 26 -16.01 20.69 17.21
N TYR A 27 -15.24 19.66 17.57
CA TYR A 27 -15.48 18.29 17.13
C TYR A 27 -16.43 17.57 18.09
N HIS A 28 -17.28 16.73 17.53
CA HIS A 28 -18.17 15.87 18.32
C HIS A 28 -18.28 14.50 17.65
N TYR A 29 -18.24 13.46 18.46
CA TYR A 29 -18.47 12.10 18.03
C TYR A 29 -19.30 11.41 19.11
N MET A 30 -20.53 11.07 18.77
CA MET A 30 -21.54 10.63 19.74
C MET A 30 -21.65 11.61 20.92
N ASP A 31 -21.25 11.19 22.11
CA ASP A 31 -21.26 11.95 23.37
C ASP A 31 -19.94 12.66 23.69
N ASP A 32 -18.85 12.36 22.97
CA ASP A 32 -17.55 13.00 23.17
C ASP A 32 -17.46 14.31 22.38
N ILE A 33 -17.20 15.43 23.08
CA ILE A 33 -17.05 16.76 22.51
C ILE A 33 -15.64 17.30 22.78
N LEU A 34 -14.94 17.72 21.73
CA LEU A 34 -13.62 18.34 21.80
C LEU A 34 -13.70 19.77 21.29
N CYS A 35 -13.40 20.74 22.17
CA CYS A 35 -13.35 22.15 21.84
C CYS A 35 -11.89 22.65 21.86
N CYS A 36 -11.47 23.34 20.80
CA CYS A 36 -10.11 23.87 20.67
C CYS A 36 -10.14 25.34 20.23
N GLN A 37 -9.37 26.20 20.90
CA GLN A 37 -9.22 27.61 20.57
C GLN A 37 -7.79 28.08 20.89
N GLN A 38 -7.39 29.21 20.30
CA GLN A 38 -6.04 29.76 20.49
C GLN A 38 -5.83 30.38 21.87
N GLN A 39 -6.87 30.97 22.46
CA GLN A 39 -6.84 31.50 23.82
C GLN A 39 -7.30 30.44 24.82
N PRO A 40 -6.80 30.38 26.06
CA PRO A 40 -7.29 29.42 27.04
C PRO A 40 -8.78 29.63 27.33
N PHE A 41 -9.54 28.55 27.49
CA PHE A 41 -10.95 28.65 27.91
C PHE A 41 -11.03 29.21 29.32
N THR A 42 -11.90 30.20 29.52
CA THR A 42 -12.22 30.71 30.84
C THR A 42 -13.26 29.82 31.53
N ALA A 43 -13.28 29.82 32.87
CA ALA A 43 -14.31 29.10 33.62
C ALA A 43 -15.74 29.51 33.23
N LYS A 44 -15.93 30.78 32.82
CA LYS A 44 -17.20 31.29 32.29
C LYS A 44 -17.61 30.63 30.98
N ASP A 45 -16.66 30.33 30.10
CA ASP A 45 -16.94 29.68 28.80
C ASP A 45 -17.38 28.23 29.00
N ILE A 46 -16.71 27.53 29.93
CA ILE A 46 -17.08 26.16 30.30
C ILE A 46 -18.48 26.14 30.93
N GLN A 47 -18.76 27.06 31.86
CA GLN A 47 -20.07 27.16 32.49
C GLN A 47 -21.16 27.47 31.44
N ARG A 48 -20.88 28.38 30.51
CA ARG A 48 -21.79 28.74 29.42
C ARG A 48 -22.12 27.53 28.55
N LEU A 49 -21.11 26.76 28.14
CA LEU A 49 -21.28 25.54 27.36
C LEU A 49 -22.13 24.50 28.12
N THR A 50 -21.83 24.28 29.40
CA THR A 50 -22.56 23.33 30.26
C THR A 50 -24.03 23.71 30.44
N VAL A 51 -24.33 24.99 30.66
CA VAL A 51 -25.72 25.47 30.79
C VAL A 51 -26.48 25.28 29.48
N LEU A 52 -25.87 25.62 28.35
CA LEU A 52 -26.51 25.49 27.04
C LEU A 52 -26.78 24.03 26.68
N LEU A 53 -25.84 23.14 26.99
CA LEU A 53 -26.05 21.70 26.85
C LEU A 53 -27.18 21.21 27.79
N ALA A 54 -27.21 21.68 29.03
CA ALA A 54 -28.23 21.29 30.01
C ALA A 54 -29.64 21.76 29.62
N GLU A 55 -29.79 22.95 29.02
CA GLU A 55 -31.05 23.43 28.43
C GLU A 55 -31.58 22.52 27.31
N LYS A 56 -30.68 21.77 26.66
CA LYS A 56 -31.00 20.74 25.65
C LYS A 56 -31.04 19.33 26.24
N GLY A 57 -31.05 19.18 27.55
CA GLY A 57 -31.10 17.88 28.23
C GLY A 57 -29.80 17.07 28.19
N LEU A 58 -28.68 17.68 27.79
CA LEU A 58 -27.35 17.05 27.79
C LEU A 58 -26.58 17.52 29.03
N VAL A 59 -26.30 16.59 29.95
CA VAL A 59 -25.60 16.91 31.20
C VAL A 59 -24.15 16.46 31.10
N ALA A 60 -23.22 17.40 31.13
CA ALA A 60 -21.80 17.10 31.22
C ALA A 60 -21.43 16.71 32.66
N VAL A 61 -20.91 15.49 32.85
CA VAL A 61 -20.44 15.03 34.15
C VAL A 61 -19.15 15.79 34.49
N PRO A 62 -19.07 16.56 35.61
CA PRO A 62 -17.91 17.38 35.92
C PRO A 62 -16.59 16.61 35.94
N GLU A 63 -16.62 15.37 36.42
CA GLU A 63 -15.46 14.46 36.51
C GLU A 63 -14.90 14.05 35.14
N LYS A 64 -15.73 14.10 34.08
CA LYS A 64 -15.32 13.78 32.71
C LYS A 64 -14.79 15.00 31.94
N ILE A 65 -14.91 16.21 32.49
CA ILE A 65 -14.44 17.44 31.85
C ILE A 65 -12.91 17.52 32.00
N GLN A 66 -12.20 17.41 30.89
CA GLN A 66 -10.75 17.49 30.83
C GLN A 66 -10.30 18.90 30.43
N GLN A 67 -9.73 19.66 31.37
CA GLN A 67 -9.33 21.06 31.15
C GLN A 67 -7.83 21.23 30.82
N SER A 68 -6.98 20.33 31.29
CA SER A 68 -5.53 20.38 31.08
C SER A 68 -5.02 19.14 30.36
N ALA A 69 -3.90 19.28 29.63
CA ALA A 69 -3.19 18.16 29.04
C ALA A 69 -2.72 17.16 30.11
N PRO A 70 -2.69 15.85 29.83
CA PRO A 70 -3.06 15.21 28.56
C PRO A 70 -4.58 14.99 28.42
N TRP A 71 -5.14 15.38 27.27
CA TRP A 71 -6.55 15.13 26.96
C TRP A 71 -6.73 13.77 26.30
N LYS A 72 -7.79 13.05 26.65
CA LYS A 72 -8.19 11.78 26.05
C LYS A 72 -9.39 11.99 25.14
N TYR A 73 -9.27 11.63 23.87
CA TYR A 73 -10.35 11.75 22.88
C TYR A 73 -10.26 10.60 21.86
N LEU A 74 -11.33 9.81 21.70
CA LEU A 74 -11.43 8.71 20.71
C LEU A 74 -10.22 7.74 20.69
N GLY A 75 -9.67 7.43 21.86
CA GLY A 75 -8.49 6.56 21.97
C GLY A 75 -7.16 7.24 21.69
N TRP A 76 -7.12 8.58 21.59
CA TRP A 76 -5.90 9.37 21.49
C TRP A 76 -5.58 10.08 22.80
N THR A 77 -4.29 10.21 23.10
CA THR A 77 -3.75 11.06 24.16
C THR A 77 -3.17 12.30 23.50
N ILE A 78 -3.82 13.44 23.68
CA ILE A 78 -3.45 14.72 23.10
C ILE A 78 -2.64 15.49 24.15
N GLU A 79 -1.39 15.80 23.83
CA GLU A 79 -0.51 16.69 24.61
C GLU A 79 -0.42 18.06 23.95
N THR A 80 0.26 19.02 24.59
CA THR A 80 0.38 20.39 24.06
C THR A 80 1.10 20.43 22.71
N SER A 81 2.07 19.56 22.45
CA SER A 81 2.82 19.52 21.19
C SER A 81 2.58 18.26 20.36
N LYS A 82 2.36 17.11 21.00
CA LYS A 82 2.26 15.79 20.35
C LYS A 82 0.93 15.11 20.62
N ILE A 83 0.55 14.21 19.73
CA ILE A 83 -0.61 13.34 19.88
C ILE A 83 -0.13 11.90 19.83
N HIS A 84 -0.46 11.11 20.84
CA HIS A 84 -0.06 9.73 20.98
C HIS A 84 -1.28 8.81 20.88
N PRO A 85 -1.20 7.67 20.16
CA PRO A 85 -2.22 6.64 20.29
C PRO A 85 -2.26 6.15 21.74
N LYS A 86 -3.46 5.85 22.25
CA LYS A 86 -3.58 5.25 23.58
C LYS A 86 -2.86 3.91 23.58
N LYS A 87 -2.02 3.69 24.59
CA LYS A 87 -1.25 2.45 24.73
C LYS A 87 -2.16 1.24 24.75
N LEU A 88 -2.00 0.38 23.75
CA LEU A 88 -2.65 -0.93 23.71
C LEU A 88 -2.10 -1.77 24.87
N THR A 89 -2.99 -2.23 25.75
CA THR A 89 -2.60 -3.06 26.89
C THR A 89 -2.92 -4.51 26.56
N LEU A 90 -1.90 -5.31 26.26
CA LEU A 90 -2.01 -6.74 25.92
C LEU A 90 -2.47 -7.65 27.10
N LYS A 91 -3.06 -7.08 28.17
CA LYS A 91 -3.38 -7.84 29.40
C LYS A 91 -4.60 -8.75 29.26
N THR A 92 -5.36 -8.63 28.17
CA THR A 92 -6.50 -9.50 27.89
C THR A 92 -6.00 -10.80 27.26
N PRO A 93 -6.41 -11.98 27.77
CA PRO A 93 -5.99 -13.24 27.19
C PRO A 93 -6.66 -13.41 25.82
N LEU A 94 -5.86 -13.35 24.76
CA LEU A 94 -6.30 -13.50 23.37
C LEU A 94 -6.52 -14.99 23.08
N ASN A 95 -7.71 -15.49 23.46
CA ASN A 95 -8.02 -16.91 23.40
C ASN A 95 -9.02 -17.26 22.31
N THR A 96 -9.83 -16.30 21.84
CA THR A 96 -10.88 -16.54 20.85
C THR A 96 -10.66 -15.75 19.56
N LEU A 97 -11.29 -16.20 18.48
CA LEU A 97 -11.29 -15.50 17.19
C LEU A 97 -11.84 -14.06 17.34
N THR A 98 -12.86 -13.86 18.17
CA THR A 98 -13.46 -12.54 18.45
C THR A 98 -12.47 -11.60 19.12
N ASP A 99 -11.65 -12.10 20.05
CA ASP A 99 -10.64 -11.29 20.73
C ASP A 99 -9.60 -10.77 19.72
N ILE A 100 -9.19 -11.64 18.77
CA ILE A 100 -8.24 -11.28 17.71
C ILE A 100 -8.87 -10.30 16.72
N GLN A 101 -10.13 -10.50 16.33
CA GLN A 101 -10.85 -9.57 15.47
C GLN A 101 -10.95 -8.17 16.09
N THR A 102 -11.29 -8.11 17.38
CA THR A 102 -11.39 -6.84 18.13
C THR A 102 -10.03 -6.15 18.19
N LEU A 103 -8.98 -6.91 18.53
CA LEU A 103 -7.60 -6.42 18.58
C LEU A 103 -7.13 -5.88 17.22
N LEU A 104 -7.42 -6.61 16.13
CA LEU A 104 -7.07 -6.18 14.78
C LEU A 104 -7.84 -4.94 14.37
N GLY A 105 -9.10 -4.80 14.78
CA GLY A 105 -9.87 -3.56 14.61
C GLY A 105 -9.21 -2.38 15.33
N ASP A 106 -8.81 -2.57 16.59
CA ASP A 106 -8.11 -1.54 17.38
C ASP A 106 -6.75 -1.18 16.77
N ILE A 107 -5.98 -2.17 16.30
CA ILE A 107 -4.70 -1.94 15.62
C ILE A 107 -4.91 -1.19 14.31
N GLN A 108 -5.91 -1.58 13.51
CA GLN A 108 -6.23 -0.93 12.23
C GLN A 108 -6.67 0.54 12.43
N TRP A 109 -7.28 0.86 13.57
CA TRP A 109 -7.64 2.23 13.93
C TRP A 109 -6.41 3.13 14.12
N VAL A 110 -5.30 2.58 14.61
CA VAL A 110 -4.08 3.35 14.93
C VAL A 110 -2.92 3.11 13.95
N CYS A 111 -3.03 2.14 13.03
CA CYS A 111 -1.91 1.66 12.22
C CYS A 111 -1.27 2.76 11.36
N ASN A 112 -2.10 3.57 10.68
CA ASN A 112 -1.64 4.63 9.79
C ASN A 112 -0.84 5.70 10.55
N CYS A 113 -1.25 5.96 11.79
CA CYS A 113 -0.63 6.97 12.64
C CYS A 113 0.61 6.44 13.39
N ALA A 114 0.76 5.12 13.49
CA ALA A 114 1.80 4.46 14.25
C ALA A 114 2.93 3.86 13.39
N GLY A 115 2.84 4.00 12.07
CA GLY A 115 3.83 3.45 11.15
C GLY A 115 3.79 1.92 11.07
N ILE A 116 2.65 1.30 11.37
CA ILE A 116 2.47 -0.14 11.34
C ILE A 116 2.16 -0.55 9.91
N THR A 117 2.95 -1.47 9.35
CA THR A 117 2.77 -1.95 7.98
C THR A 117 1.83 -3.15 7.92
N SER A 118 1.29 -3.45 6.74
CA SER A 118 0.46 -4.64 6.54
C SER A 118 1.23 -5.93 6.85
N GLU A 119 2.56 -5.91 6.86
CA GLU A 119 3.43 -7.03 7.20
C GLU A 119 3.55 -7.27 8.69
N ASP A 120 3.58 -6.21 9.49
CA ASP A 120 3.53 -6.34 10.96
C ASP A 120 2.24 -7.05 11.40
N ILE A 121 1.14 -6.80 10.68
CA ILE A 121 -0.20 -7.32 11.00
C ILE A 121 -0.43 -8.69 10.32
N ARG A 122 0.30 -9.02 9.23
CA ARG A 122 0.10 -10.26 8.44
C ARG A 122 0.05 -11.53 9.31
N PRO A 123 0.98 -11.79 10.24
CA PRO A 123 0.94 -12.98 11.09
C PRO A 123 -0.33 -13.09 11.95
N LEU A 124 -0.96 -11.95 12.27
CA LEU A 124 -2.20 -11.89 13.05
C LEU A 124 -3.42 -12.04 12.14
N THR A 125 -3.39 -11.52 10.92
CA THR A 125 -4.48 -11.73 9.95
C THR A 125 -4.60 -13.19 9.51
N GLU A 126 -3.51 -13.96 9.47
CA GLU A 126 -3.56 -15.40 9.18
C GLU A 126 -4.40 -16.18 10.19
N LEU A 127 -4.44 -15.71 11.45
CA LEU A 127 -5.23 -16.31 12.52
C LEU A 127 -6.74 -16.12 12.33
N LEU A 128 -7.16 -15.23 11.43
CA LEU A 128 -8.57 -14.97 11.15
C LEU A 128 -9.23 -16.02 10.25
N ARG A 129 -8.50 -17.05 9.77
CA ARG A 129 -9.03 -18.10 8.88
C ARG A 129 -9.94 -19.13 9.59
N GLY A 130 -10.73 -18.69 10.57
CA GLY A 130 -11.73 -19.49 11.29
C GLY A 130 -13.15 -19.16 10.85
N SER A 131 -14.08 -20.07 11.09
CA SER A 131 -15.50 -19.91 10.69
C SER A 131 -16.43 -19.53 11.83
N HIS A 132 -15.99 -19.70 13.10
CA HIS A 132 -16.81 -19.43 14.28
C HIS A 132 -16.18 -18.40 15.23
N PRO A 133 -16.92 -17.36 15.69
CA PRO A 133 -16.38 -16.30 16.55
C PRO A 133 -15.78 -16.77 17.90
N ALA A 134 -16.28 -17.89 18.44
CA ALA A 134 -15.83 -18.46 19.71
C ALA A 134 -14.72 -19.52 19.56
N GLU A 135 -14.24 -19.75 18.33
CA GLU A 135 -13.18 -20.71 18.07
C GLU A 135 -11.90 -20.32 18.81
N LYS A 136 -11.28 -21.30 19.48
CA LYS A 136 -10.06 -21.05 20.25
C LYS A 136 -8.88 -20.87 19.31
N VAL A 137 -8.13 -19.80 19.51
CA VAL A 137 -6.94 -19.52 18.72
C VAL A 137 -5.69 -19.75 19.55
N LEU A 138 -4.74 -20.50 19.00
CA LEU A 138 -3.43 -20.73 19.62
C LEU A 138 -2.41 -19.73 19.09
N LEU A 139 -1.90 -18.88 19.98
CA LEU A 139 -0.84 -17.94 19.65
C LEU A 139 0.53 -18.64 19.66
N MET A 140 1.15 -18.75 18.49
CA MET A 140 2.52 -19.21 18.34
C MET A 140 3.52 -18.10 18.74
N PRO A 141 4.81 -18.43 18.99
CA PRO A 141 5.82 -17.42 19.32
C PRO A 141 5.94 -16.31 18.28
N ARG A 142 5.77 -16.63 16.98
CA ARG A 142 5.76 -15.63 15.89
C ARG A 142 4.65 -14.58 16.03
N HIS A 143 3.48 -14.96 16.55
CA HIS A 143 2.35 -14.04 16.74
C HIS A 143 2.62 -13.11 17.94
N HIS A 144 3.23 -13.64 19.00
CA HIS A 144 3.64 -12.84 20.15
C HIS A 144 4.73 -11.83 19.78
N ALA A 145 5.71 -12.24 18.97
CA ALA A 145 6.74 -11.34 18.47
C ALA A 145 6.16 -10.19 17.62
N ALA A 146 5.21 -10.49 16.73
CA ALA A 146 4.51 -9.49 15.94
C ALA A 146 3.71 -8.50 16.82
N LEU A 147 2.98 -9.01 17.83
CA LEU A 147 2.26 -8.17 18.79
C LEU A 147 3.19 -7.27 19.59
N GLN A 148 4.33 -7.80 20.04
CA GLN A 148 5.31 -7.01 20.79
C GLN A 148 5.91 -5.90 19.92
N SER A 149 6.27 -6.21 18.66
CA SER A 149 6.72 -5.21 17.68
C SER A 149 5.69 -4.09 17.48
N ILE A 150 4.41 -4.46 17.34
CA ILE A 150 3.31 -3.49 17.21
C ILE A 150 3.19 -2.62 18.45
N VAL A 151 3.25 -3.20 19.66
CA VAL A 151 3.17 -2.45 20.91
C VAL A 151 4.36 -1.51 21.09
N ASP A 152 5.55 -1.95 20.71
CA ASP A 152 6.76 -1.13 20.76
C ASP A 152 6.63 0.05 19.78
N LYS A 153 6.17 -0.19 18.55
CA LYS A 153 5.86 0.86 17.55
C LYS A 153 4.81 1.84 18.07
N LEU A 154 3.72 1.36 18.67
CA LEU A 154 2.68 2.21 19.26
C LEU A 154 3.20 3.06 20.42
N SER A 155 4.15 2.53 21.20
CA SER A 155 4.70 3.25 22.36
C SER A 155 5.56 4.44 21.98
N ILE A 156 6.23 4.37 20.82
CA ILE A 156 7.08 5.43 20.29
C ILE A 156 6.36 6.30 19.25
N ALA A 157 5.16 5.92 18.82
CA ALA A 157 4.39 6.66 17.83
C ALA A 157 3.90 8.00 18.39
N TRP A 158 4.02 9.03 17.56
CA TRP A 158 3.47 10.36 17.83
C TRP A 158 3.17 11.09 16.53
N MET A 159 2.19 11.99 16.61
CA MET A 159 1.80 12.87 15.52
C MET A 159 1.83 14.33 15.98
N THR A 160 1.93 15.22 15.00
CA THR A 160 1.82 16.67 15.18
C THR A 160 0.51 17.18 14.62
N ARG A 161 0.01 18.29 15.19
CA ARG A 161 -1.14 18.98 14.63
C ARG A 161 -0.78 19.60 13.27
N ARG A 162 -1.78 19.68 12.39
CA ARG A 162 -1.67 20.39 11.12
C ARG A 162 -1.37 21.87 11.36
N ILE A 163 -0.46 22.41 10.57
CA ILE A 163 -0.16 23.85 10.50
C ILE A 163 -0.87 24.40 9.27
N LEU A 164 -1.83 25.31 9.45
CA LEU A 164 -2.68 25.82 8.37
C LEU A 164 -1.90 26.59 7.29
N ASN A 165 -0.79 27.22 7.66
CA ASN A 165 0.02 28.02 6.74
C ASN A 165 0.95 27.18 5.85
N LEU A 166 1.00 25.86 6.06
CA LEU A 166 1.87 24.96 5.31
C LEU A 166 1.06 24.06 4.38
N GLN A 167 1.57 23.90 3.17
CA GLN A 167 1.03 22.96 2.20
C GLN A 167 1.27 21.51 2.64
N ILE A 168 0.42 20.61 2.16
CA ILE A 168 0.51 19.18 2.40
C ILE A 168 1.11 18.51 1.16
N SER A 169 2.09 17.65 1.40
CA SER A 169 2.81 16.88 0.40
C SER A 169 2.53 15.40 0.59
N LEU A 170 2.43 14.65 -0.51
CA LEU A 170 2.31 13.20 -0.50
C LEU A 170 3.60 12.57 -1.00
N LEU A 171 4.29 11.83 -0.14
CA LEU A 171 5.55 11.15 -0.46
C LEU A 171 5.31 9.65 -0.64
N VAL A 172 5.57 9.10 -1.81
CA VAL A 172 5.69 7.65 -1.99
C VAL A 172 7.10 7.22 -1.61
N CYS A 173 7.25 6.11 -0.92
CA CYS A 173 8.50 5.57 -0.40
C CYS A 173 8.53 4.04 -0.57
N ASN A 174 9.74 3.47 -0.61
CA ASN A 174 9.92 2.02 -0.66
C ASN A 174 11.09 1.59 0.24
N LEU A 175 10.80 0.75 1.24
CA LEU A 175 11.80 0.18 2.16
C LEU A 175 12.23 -1.24 1.77
N GLY A 176 11.85 -1.72 0.57
CA GLY A 176 12.30 -2.99 -0.01
C GLY A 176 11.28 -4.13 0.10
N GLU A 177 10.37 -4.09 1.08
CA GLU A 177 9.38 -5.15 1.30
C GLU A 177 7.99 -4.76 0.77
N SER A 178 7.58 -3.49 0.90
CA SER A 178 6.39 -2.95 0.24
C SER A 178 6.48 -1.43 0.13
N PRO A 179 5.93 -0.83 -0.94
CA PRO A 179 5.85 0.61 -1.04
C PRO A 179 4.77 1.14 -0.09
N PHE A 180 5.00 2.34 0.43
CA PHE A 180 4.08 3.05 1.30
C PHE A 180 4.07 4.53 0.92
N ALA A 181 3.02 5.24 1.28
CA ALA A 181 2.93 6.68 1.12
C ALA A 181 2.93 7.38 2.48
N VAL A 182 3.45 8.60 2.55
CA VAL A 182 3.48 9.43 3.76
C VAL A 182 2.86 10.78 3.42
N ILE A 183 1.85 11.20 4.18
CA ILE A 183 1.29 12.54 4.10
C ILE A 183 2.04 13.42 5.10
N CYS A 184 2.78 14.43 4.64
CA CYS A 184 3.58 15.28 5.52
C CYS A 184 3.44 16.78 5.23
N GLN A 185 3.85 17.61 6.19
CA GLN A 185 3.98 19.06 6.04
C GLN A 185 5.43 19.50 6.25
N TRP A 186 5.90 20.38 5.36
CA TRP A 186 7.27 20.91 5.39
C TRP A 186 7.36 22.20 6.19
N HIS A 187 7.75 22.12 7.47
CA HIS A 187 8.02 23.31 8.29
C HIS A 187 9.48 23.81 8.18
N ASN A 188 10.40 22.99 7.63
CA ASN A 188 11.79 23.33 7.21
C ASN A 188 12.42 22.09 6.53
N LYS A 189 13.70 22.15 6.09
CA LYS A 189 14.45 21.03 5.44
C LYS A 189 14.39 19.68 6.20
N ASN A 190 13.99 19.69 7.47
CA ASN A 190 13.60 18.50 8.23
C ASN A 190 12.08 18.51 8.37
N GLY A 191 11.39 17.70 7.56
CA GLY A 191 9.93 17.61 7.55
C GLY A 191 9.35 17.33 8.93
N THR A 192 8.21 17.95 9.21
CA THR A 192 7.42 17.67 10.41
C THR A 192 6.51 16.48 10.15
N THR A 193 6.41 15.62 11.15
CA THR A 193 5.76 14.29 11.16
C THR A 193 4.41 14.23 10.45
N GLY A 194 4.22 13.11 9.74
CA GLY A 194 3.09 12.84 8.87
C GLY A 194 2.39 11.50 9.15
N GLU A 195 1.20 11.30 8.57
CA GLU A 195 0.46 10.03 8.62
C GLU A 195 1.06 9.06 7.58
N LEU A 196 1.30 7.80 7.98
CA LEU A 196 1.72 6.73 7.08
C LEU A 196 0.48 6.10 6.43
N LEU A 197 0.46 6.06 5.12
CA LEU A 197 -0.50 5.30 4.33
C LEU A 197 0.17 4.06 3.77
N THR A 198 -0.33 2.90 4.16
CA THR A 198 0.12 1.62 3.63
C THR A 198 -0.93 1.06 2.70
N ASP A 199 -0.49 0.36 1.66
CA ASP A 199 -1.40 -0.38 0.82
C ASP A 199 -1.70 -1.74 1.45
N ASN A 200 -2.96 -1.94 1.83
CA ASN A 200 -3.47 -3.24 2.28
C ASN A 200 -3.71 -4.18 1.09
N ALA A 201 -2.73 -4.28 0.17
CA ALA A 201 -2.86 -5.09 -1.03
C ALA A 201 -3.05 -6.58 -0.66
N ILE A 202 -4.20 -7.07 -1.10
CA ILE A 202 -4.74 -8.42 -0.99
C ILE A 202 -3.70 -9.47 -1.42
N ASP A 203 -3.73 -10.62 -0.74
CA ASP A 203 -2.96 -11.86 -0.97
C ASP A 203 -2.84 -12.25 -2.46
N THR A 204 -1.95 -11.58 -3.19
CA THR A 204 -1.56 -11.91 -4.55
C THR A 204 -0.07 -12.27 -4.56
N THR A 205 0.29 -13.29 -5.33
CA THR A 205 1.65 -13.86 -5.39
C THR A 205 2.68 -12.94 -6.02
N THR A 206 2.25 -11.94 -6.77
CA THR A 206 3.09 -10.90 -7.38
C THR A 206 2.39 -9.55 -7.24
N ILE A 207 3.05 -8.57 -6.62
CA ILE A 207 2.56 -7.19 -6.57
C ILE A 207 3.21 -6.41 -7.71
N ASP A 208 2.40 -5.89 -8.63
CA ASP A 208 2.86 -4.92 -9.63
C ASP A 208 3.07 -3.56 -8.95
N MET A 209 4.34 -3.16 -8.89
CA MET A 209 4.78 -1.95 -8.22
C MET A 209 4.20 -0.68 -8.83
N THR A 210 4.02 -0.61 -10.15
CA THR A 210 3.43 0.58 -10.79
C THR A 210 1.95 0.73 -10.42
N THR A 211 1.23 -0.39 -10.38
CA THR A 211 -0.18 -0.44 -9.97
C THR A 211 -0.33 -0.04 -8.51
N THR A 212 0.50 -0.59 -7.62
CA THR A 212 0.50 -0.23 -6.19
C THR A 212 0.84 1.24 -5.95
N VAL A 213 1.79 1.82 -6.68
CA VAL A 213 2.06 3.27 -6.61
C VAL A 213 0.83 4.08 -6.99
N GLY A 214 0.14 3.71 -8.08
CA GLY A 214 -1.11 4.35 -8.48
C GLY A 214 -2.19 4.26 -7.39
N GLU A 215 -2.35 3.10 -6.76
CA GLU A 215 -3.30 2.91 -5.66
C GLU A 215 -2.93 3.73 -4.41
N LEU A 216 -1.66 3.79 -4.04
CA LEU A 216 -1.15 4.61 -2.96
C LEU A 216 -1.40 6.10 -3.20
N ILE A 217 -1.17 6.58 -4.43
CA ILE A 217 -1.47 7.96 -4.83
C ILE A 217 -2.97 8.24 -4.70
N ARG A 218 -3.82 7.34 -5.19
CA ARG A 218 -5.27 7.48 -5.11
C ARG A 218 -5.77 7.54 -3.66
N LYS A 219 -5.28 6.63 -2.81
CA LYS A 219 -5.59 6.61 -1.37
C LYS A 219 -5.07 7.87 -0.67
N GLY A 220 -3.86 8.30 -1.00
CA GLY A 220 -3.26 9.53 -0.50
C GLY A 220 -4.07 10.77 -0.85
N ARG A 221 -4.43 10.95 -2.12
CA ARG A 221 -5.29 12.07 -2.58
C ARG A 221 -6.63 12.06 -1.86
N SER A 222 -7.32 10.92 -1.82
CA SER A 222 -8.61 10.78 -1.12
C SER A 222 -8.48 11.15 0.35
N ARG A 223 -7.42 10.69 1.01
CA ARG A 223 -7.18 10.97 2.43
C ARG A 223 -6.88 12.44 2.68
N VAL A 224 -6.08 13.08 1.84
CA VAL A 224 -5.80 14.52 1.96
C VAL A 224 -7.09 15.32 1.76
N LEU A 225 -7.92 14.97 0.76
CA LEU A 225 -9.23 15.58 0.54
C LEU A 225 -10.17 15.40 1.75
N GLU A 226 -10.21 14.23 2.38
CA GLU A 226 -10.99 14.02 3.61
C GLU A 226 -10.52 14.90 4.78
N LEU A 227 -9.21 15.14 4.87
CA LEU A 227 -8.60 15.90 5.97
C LEU A 227 -8.65 17.42 5.78
N THR A 228 -8.53 17.91 4.55
CA THR A 228 -8.41 19.35 4.25
C THR A 228 -9.50 19.91 3.37
N GLY A 229 -10.17 19.06 2.58
CA GLY A 229 -11.05 19.50 1.49
C GLY A 229 -10.31 19.96 0.24
N GLU A 230 -8.98 19.84 0.20
CA GLU A 230 -8.13 20.30 -0.92
C GLU A 230 -7.20 19.16 -1.38
N GLU A 231 -6.70 19.26 -2.61
CA GLU A 231 -5.70 18.32 -3.13
C GLU A 231 -4.30 18.57 -2.54
N PRO A 232 -3.43 17.55 -2.47
CA PRO A 232 -2.04 17.75 -2.06
C PRO A 232 -1.31 18.68 -3.04
N ALA A 233 -0.43 19.55 -2.53
CA ALA A 233 0.29 20.51 -3.36
C ALA A 233 1.33 19.84 -4.27
N ASP A 234 2.00 18.82 -3.73
CA ASP A 234 2.99 18.03 -4.45
C ASP A 234 2.88 16.53 -4.13
N ILE A 235 3.21 15.71 -5.13
CA ILE A 235 3.35 14.26 -5.03
C ILE A 235 4.78 13.89 -5.40
N SER A 236 5.53 13.34 -4.45
CA SER A 236 6.88 12.84 -4.69
C SER A 236 6.87 11.34 -4.94
N ILE A 237 7.43 10.91 -6.08
CA ILE A 237 7.58 9.49 -6.42
C ILE A 237 9.07 9.17 -6.57
N PRO A 238 9.62 8.17 -5.87
CA PRO A 238 11.06 7.86 -5.81
C PRO A 238 11.55 7.11 -7.06
N ILE A 239 11.41 7.75 -8.23
CA ILE A 239 11.81 7.25 -9.55
C ILE A 239 12.79 8.24 -10.17
N ASN A 240 13.67 7.81 -11.08
CA ASN A 240 14.47 8.75 -11.87
C ASN A 240 13.58 9.71 -12.65
N ALA A 241 14.01 10.96 -12.84
CA ALA A 241 13.23 11.94 -13.58
C ALA A 241 12.86 11.49 -15.00
N ALA A 242 13.79 10.84 -15.71
CA ALA A 242 13.55 10.30 -17.05
C ALA A 242 12.54 9.13 -17.07
N ASP A 243 12.61 8.25 -16.05
CA ASP A 243 11.71 7.11 -15.94
C ASP A 243 10.32 7.53 -15.42
N LEU A 244 10.24 8.63 -14.67
CA LEU A 244 8.98 9.21 -14.19
C LEU A 244 8.13 9.72 -15.35
N GLU A 245 8.71 10.51 -16.26
CA GLU A 245 8.01 10.99 -17.46
C GLU A 245 7.52 9.82 -18.32
N TRP A 246 8.37 8.80 -18.52
CA TRP A 246 7.97 7.60 -19.24
C TRP A 246 6.81 6.88 -18.54
N SER A 247 6.87 6.72 -17.21
CA SER A 247 5.84 6.05 -16.43
C SER A 247 4.51 6.81 -16.47
N MET A 248 4.53 8.14 -16.43
CA MET A 248 3.33 8.97 -16.57
C MET A 248 2.68 8.83 -17.95
N CYS A 249 3.45 8.59 -19.01
CA CYS A 249 2.91 8.41 -20.37
C CYS A 249 2.49 6.98 -20.70
N ASN A 250 3.04 5.96 -20.04
CA ASN A 250 2.86 4.56 -20.43
C ASN A 250 2.14 3.70 -19.38
N SER A 251 2.11 4.12 -18.10
CA SER A 251 1.42 3.37 -17.04
C SER A 251 0.00 3.88 -16.86
N LEU A 252 -0.98 3.04 -17.20
CA LEU A 252 -2.40 3.33 -17.00
C LEU A 252 -2.74 3.60 -15.53
N ALA A 253 -2.16 2.84 -14.60
CA ALA A 253 -2.45 2.98 -13.17
C ALA A 253 -2.05 4.35 -12.61
N ILE A 254 -0.89 4.88 -13.04
CA ILE A 254 -0.42 6.21 -12.64
C ILE A 254 -1.25 7.29 -13.33
N GLN A 255 -1.60 7.11 -14.61
CA GLN A 255 -2.46 8.04 -15.35
C GLN A 255 -3.84 8.19 -14.70
N GLU A 256 -4.48 7.08 -14.36
CA GLU A 256 -5.75 7.09 -13.64
C GLU A 256 -5.61 7.74 -12.25
N ALA A 257 -4.52 7.46 -11.54
CA ALA A 257 -4.28 8.03 -10.22
C ALA A 257 -3.98 9.53 -10.24
N LEU A 258 -3.49 10.08 -11.36
CA LEU A 258 -3.19 11.49 -11.57
C LEU A 258 -4.25 12.22 -12.40
N LEU A 259 -5.32 11.53 -12.81
CA LEU A 259 -6.39 12.15 -13.59
C LEU A 259 -7.00 13.31 -12.79
N GLY A 260 -7.06 14.49 -13.43
CA GLY A 260 -7.58 15.72 -12.84
C GLY A 260 -6.74 16.32 -11.71
N TYR A 261 -5.50 15.87 -11.51
CA TYR A 261 -4.59 16.45 -10.52
C TYR A 261 -3.90 17.69 -11.08
N GLU A 262 -4.04 18.83 -10.40
CA GLU A 262 -3.44 20.11 -10.82
C GLU A 262 -2.10 20.44 -10.13
N GLY A 263 -1.69 19.62 -9.15
CA GLY A 263 -0.45 19.82 -8.41
C GLY A 263 0.80 19.30 -9.13
N VAL A 264 1.96 19.44 -8.48
CA VAL A 264 3.25 19.08 -9.07
C VAL A 264 3.64 17.66 -8.69
N VAL A 265 3.89 16.81 -9.69
CA VAL A 265 4.48 15.48 -9.49
C VAL A 265 5.99 15.57 -9.73
N HIS A 266 6.80 15.13 -8.78
CA HIS A 266 8.26 15.20 -8.90
C HIS A 266 9.00 13.98 -8.35
N SER A 267 10.23 13.79 -8.83
CA SER A 267 11.13 12.72 -8.36
C SER A 267 11.97 13.09 -7.15
N GLN A 268 11.93 14.36 -6.73
CA GLN A 268 12.80 14.86 -5.67
C GLN A 268 12.35 14.39 -4.30
N GLN A 269 13.17 13.52 -3.70
CA GLN A 269 13.00 13.08 -2.32
C GLN A 269 13.75 14.02 -1.34
N PRO A 270 13.25 14.18 -0.10
CA PRO A 270 13.77 15.13 0.88
C PRO A 270 15.26 14.91 1.19
N GLN A 271 15.95 15.97 1.63
CA GLN A 271 17.36 15.87 2.03
C GLN A 271 17.49 15.53 3.53
N GLY A 272 18.04 14.36 3.84
CA GLY A 272 18.35 13.93 5.21
C GLY A 272 18.97 12.53 5.26
N ARG A 273 19.68 12.18 6.35
CA ARG A 273 20.35 10.87 6.47
C ARG A 273 19.39 9.68 6.34
N LEU A 274 18.18 9.81 6.89
CA LEU A 274 17.12 8.80 6.79
C LEU A 274 16.60 8.68 5.34
N TRP A 275 16.48 9.81 4.63
CA TRP A 275 16.04 9.86 3.24
C TRP A 275 17.13 9.41 2.24
N GLN A 276 18.42 9.52 2.60
CA GLN A 276 19.51 8.94 1.81
C GLN A 276 19.49 7.41 1.81
N LEU A 277 19.03 6.79 2.90
CA LEU A 277 18.80 5.34 2.95
C LEU A 277 17.64 4.94 2.04
N ILE A 278 16.56 5.73 2.00
CA ILE A 278 15.40 5.49 1.12
C ILE A 278 15.76 5.77 -0.35
N LYS A 279 16.56 6.81 -0.64
CA LYS A 279 17.06 7.12 -1.99
C LYS A 279 17.92 6.02 -2.60
N ARG A 280 18.55 5.15 -1.80
CA ARG A 280 19.31 4.01 -2.32
C ARG A 280 18.42 2.97 -3.00
N ASN A 281 17.12 2.98 -2.70
CA ASN A 281 16.14 2.14 -3.34
C ASN A 281 15.47 2.95 -4.45
N GLN A 282 16.16 3.20 -5.57
CA GLN A 282 15.48 3.51 -6.84
C GLN A 282 15.03 2.18 -7.42
N TRP A 283 13.73 2.01 -7.68
CA TRP A 283 13.11 0.67 -7.81
C TRP A 283 12.18 0.50 -8.99
N LEU A 284 11.88 1.56 -9.73
CA LEU A 284 11.12 1.50 -10.97
C LEU A 284 12.07 1.88 -12.10
N GLU A 285 12.43 0.89 -12.91
CA GLU A 285 13.20 1.09 -14.13
C GLU A 285 12.25 1.05 -15.33
N LYS A 286 12.63 1.69 -16.43
CA LYS A 286 11.92 1.51 -17.69
C LYS A 286 11.85 0.00 -18.04
N PRO A 287 10.65 -0.53 -18.34
CA PRO A 287 10.51 -1.95 -18.63
C PRO A 287 11.33 -2.31 -19.87
N LYS A 288 12.14 -3.36 -19.73
CA LYS A 288 12.93 -3.95 -20.82
C LYS A 288 12.07 -4.89 -21.68
N VAL A 289 10.86 -5.20 -21.19
CA VAL A 289 9.84 -5.97 -21.90
C VAL A 289 8.92 -5.02 -22.67
N VAL A 290 8.84 -5.18 -23.98
CA VAL A 290 7.98 -4.39 -24.87
C VAL A 290 6.77 -5.22 -25.29
N GLY A 291 5.59 -4.61 -25.40
CA GLY A 291 4.36 -5.29 -25.80
C GLY A 291 4.24 -5.57 -27.31
N GLY A 292 5.17 -5.08 -28.13
CA GLY A 292 5.17 -5.23 -29.59
C GLY A 292 6.45 -5.91 -30.11
N PRO A 293 6.42 -6.48 -31.33
CA PRO A 293 7.55 -7.20 -31.90
C PRO A 293 8.75 -6.28 -32.13
N ILE A 294 9.95 -6.75 -31.78
CA ILE A 294 11.19 -6.02 -31.95
C ILE A 294 11.77 -6.33 -33.35
N PRO A 295 11.95 -5.32 -34.23
CA PRO A 295 12.58 -5.51 -35.54
C PRO A 295 14.02 -6.00 -35.39
N GLY A 296 14.39 -7.03 -36.15
CA GLY A 296 15.75 -7.61 -36.10
C GLY A 296 16.04 -8.48 -34.87
N GLY A 297 15.04 -8.75 -34.02
CA GLY A 297 15.14 -9.69 -32.91
C GLY A 297 14.98 -11.16 -33.32
N ILE A 298 15.65 -12.06 -32.60
CA ILE A 298 15.49 -13.51 -32.79
C ILE A 298 14.07 -13.89 -32.34
N THR A 299 13.34 -14.62 -33.17
CA THR A 299 11.98 -15.06 -32.85
C THR A 299 12.00 -16.52 -32.40
N VAL A 300 11.52 -16.76 -31.18
CA VAL A 300 11.49 -18.06 -30.54
C VAL A 300 10.05 -18.41 -30.22
N TYR A 301 9.61 -19.58 -30.68
CA TYR A 301 8.30 -20.14 -30.39
C TYR A 301 8.42 -21.13 -29.24
N THR A 302 7.56 -21.01 -28.24
CA THR A 302 7.56 -21.86 -27.04
C THR A 302 6.22 -22.55 -26.88
N ASP A 303 6.24 -23.84 -26.55
CA ASP A 303 5.05 -24.66 -26.27
C ASP A 303 5.37 -25.67 -25.15
N ALA A 304 4.36 -26.07 -24.38
CA ALA A 304 4.45 -27.06 -23.33
C ALA A 304 3.26 -28.03 -23.32
N GLY A 305 3.57 -29.33 -23.22
CA GLY A 305 2.56 -30.38 -23.17
C GLY A 305 2.35 -30.94 -21.76
N LYS A 306 1.13 -30.80 -21.22
CA LYS A 306 0.76 -31.37 -19.90
C LYS A 306 0.88 -32.90 -19.86
N ARG A 307 0.45 -33.60 -20.92
CA ARG A 307 0.48 -35.08 -21.01
C ARG A 307 1.88 -35.62 -21.25
N SER A 308 2.68 -34.91 -22.05
CA SER A 308 4.07 -35.29 -22.36
C SER A 308 5.04 -34.89 -21.25
N LYS A 309 4.64 -34.00 -20.32
CA LYS A 309 5.51 -33.36 -19.31
C LYS A 309 6.79 -32.80 -19.93
N ARG A 310 6.67 -32.26 -21.14
CA ARG A 310 7.78 -31.74 -21.94
C ARG A 310 7.44 -30.35 -22.45
N ALA A 311 8.46 -29.52 -22.47
CA ALA A 311 8.46 -28.19 -23.03
C ALA A 311 9.38 -28.17 -24.24
N VAL A 312 9.07 -27.31 -25.22
CA VAL A 312 9.87 -27.16 -26.43
C VAL A 312 10.04 -25.70 -26.79
N CYS A 313 11.26 -25.34 -27.19
CA CYS A 313 11.59 -24.07 -27.82
C CYS A 313 11.99 -24.34 -29.27
N VAL A 314 11.46 -23.56 -30.21
CA VAL A 314 11.80 -23.64 -31.63
C VAL A 314 12.18 -22.25 -32.12
N TRP A 315 13.31 -22.13 -32.80
CA TRP A 315 13.76 -20.85 -33.37
C TRP A 315 14.36 -21.05 -34.75
N TYR A 316 14.39 -19.96 -35.51
CA TYR A 316 14.94 -19.94 -36.86
C TYR A 316 16.21 -19.10 -36.90
N GLU A 317 17.32 -19.70 -37.32
CA GLU A 317 18.62 -19.04 -37.40
C GLU A 317 19.38 -19.52 -38.63
N ALA A 318 20.00 -18.59 -39.37
CA ALA A 318 20.89 -18.87 -40.51
C ALA A 318 20.35 -19.91 -41.53
N GLY A 319 19.04 -19.88 -41.83
CA GLY A 319 18.44 -20.76 -42.82
C GLY A 319 17.93 -22.11 -42.28
N LYS A 320 18.09 -22.41 -40.98
CA LYS A 320 17.72 -23.69 -40.37
C LYS A 320 16.83 -23.51 -39.14
N TRP A 321 15.92 -24.47 -38.95
CA TRP A 321 15.10 -24.58 -37.75
C TRP A 321 15.84 -25.37 -36.68
N HIS A 322 15.97 -24.76 -35.50
CA HIS A 322 16.55 -25.35 -34.32
C HIS A 322 15.46 -25.64 -33.30
N ARG A 323 15.62 -26.71 -32.51
CA ARG A 323 14.67 -27.10 -31.48
C ARG A 323 15.40 -27.56 -30.22
N GLN A 324 14.88 -27.16 -29.06
CA GLN A 324 15.36 -27.62 -27.75
C GLN A 324 14.20 -28.21 -26.96
N PHE A 325 14.40 -29.40 -26.39
CA PHE A 325 13.45 -30.01 -25.46
C PHE A 325 13.88 -29.78 -24.02
N LEU A 326 12.90 -29.50 -23.17
CA LEU A 326 13.05 -29.35 -21.72
C LEU A 326 12.16 -30.40 -21.05
N ALA A 327 12.76 -31.20 -20.16
CA ALA A 327 12.04 -32.22 -19.40
C ALA A 327 11.42 -31.60 -18.14
N GLY A 328 10.14 -31.89 -17.90
CA GLY A 328 9.47 -31.54 -16.66
C GLY A 328 9.97 -32.37 -15.47
N GLN A 329 9.95 -31.78 -14.28
CA GLN A 329 10.24 -32.48 -13.02
C GLN A 329 8.92 -32.91 -12.35
N GLU A 330 8.98 -33.84 -11.40
CA GLU A 330 7.80 -34.25 -10.62
C GLU A 330 7.13 -33.05 -9.92
N GLY A 331 5.80 -32.98 -10.01
CA GLY A 331 5.01 -31.86 -9.47
C GLY A 331 4.88 -30.63 -10.39
N ASP A 332 5.40 -30.67 -11.63
CA ASP A 332 5.16 -29.60 -12.60
C ASP A 332 3.69 -29.50 -13.02
N THR A 333 3.18 -28.27 -12.96
CA THR A 333 1.94 -27.91 -13.64
C THR A 333 2.25 -27.48 -15.08
N LEU A 334 1.22 -27.36 -15.91
CA LEU A 334 1.38 -26.81 -17.25
C LEU A 334 2.01 -25.41 -17.20
N GLN A 335 1.55 -24.56 -16.27
CA GLN A 335 2.06 -23.20 -16.07
C GLN A 335 3.55 -23.16 -15.69
N THR A 336 4.03 -24.09 -14.85
CA THR A 336 5.45 -24.11 -14.46
C THR A 336 6.34 -24.59 -15.60
N LEU A 337 5.85 -25.48 -16.46
CA LEU A 337 6.56 -25.91 -17.67
C LEU A 337 6.66 -24.78 -18.70
N GLU A 338 5.55 -24.10 -18.97
CA GLU A 338 5.50 -22.94 -19.86
C GLU A 338 6.49 -21.85 -19.40
N LEU A 339 6.42 -21.49 -18.12
CA LEU A 339 7.31 -20.49 -17.53
C LEU A 339 8.78 -20.90 -17.60
N THR A 340 9.09 -22.17 -17.35
CA THR A 340 10.47 -22.70 -17.47
C THR A 340 11.01 -22.58 -18.90
N THR A 341 10.13 -22.78 -19.88
CA THR A 341 10.47 -22.68 -21.32
C THR A 341 10.82 -21.24 -21.70
N VAL A 342 10.00 -20.30 -21.25
CA VAL A 342 10.23 -18.87 -21.49
C VAL A 342 11.50 -18.38 -20.78
N ILE A 343 11.73 -18.80 -19.53
CA ILE A 343 12.97 -18.47 -18.80
C ILE A 343 14.19 -18.98 -19.55
N TRP A 344 14.15 -20.21 -20.05
CA TRP A 344 15.26 -20.78 -20.82
C TRP A 344 15.55 -19.98 -22.08
N ALA A 345 14.51 -19.57 -22.83
CA ALA A 345 14.68 -18.71 -24.00
C ALA A 345 15.32 -17.36 -23.62
N LEU A 346 14.86 -16.73 -22.54
CA LEU A 346 15.42 -15.46 -22.08
C LEU A 346 16.88 -15.59 -21.60
N GLU A 347 17.26 -16.71 -20.99
CA GLU A 347 18.63 -17.02 -20.56
C GLU A 347 19.58 -17.30 -21.74
N HIS A 348 19.09 -17.93 -22.80
CA HIS A 348 19.93 -18.27 -23.95
C HIS A 348 20.32 -17.03 -24.76
N TRP A 349 19.41 -16.05 -24.89
CA TRP A 349 19.63 -14.82 -25.65
C TRP A 349 19.64 -13.56 -24.77
N LEU A 350 20.43 -13.53 -23.69
CA LEU A 350 20.51 -12.39 -22.75
C LEU A 350 20.91 -11.06 -23.40
N ASN A 351 21.81 -11.11 -24.39
CA ASN A 351 22.44 -9.94 -25.00
C ASN A 351 21.88 -9.57 -26.38
N PHE A 352 20.83 -10.25 -26.84
CA PHE A 352 20.22 -10.02 -28.15
C PHE A 352 18.75 -9.64 -28.03
N PRO A 353 18.24 -8.77 -28.92
CA PRO A 353 16.80 -8.51 -29.01
C PRO A 353 16.06 -9.81 -29.29
N LEU A 354 15.05 -10.10 -28.47
CA LEU A 354 14.35 -11.40 -28.47
C LEU A 354 12.84 -11.21 -28.54
N ASN A 355 12.19 -11.90 -29.46
CA ASN A 355 10.73 -12.02 -29.55
C ASN A 355 10.34 -13.44 -29.15
N VAL A 356 9.79 -13.61 -27.95
CA VAL A 356 9.25 -14.90 -27.48
C VAL A 356 7.77 -14.94 -27.84
N VAL A 357 7.38 -15.89 -28.68
CA VAL A 357 5.99 -16.13 -29.08
C VAL A 357 5.51 -17.39 -28.37
N SER A 358 4.49 -17.22 -27.52
CA SER A 358 3.91 -18.32 -26.74
C SER A 358 2.42 -18.44 -27.07
N ASP A 359 1.96 -19.66 -27.33
CA ASP A 359 0.53 -19.98 -27.43
C ASP A 359 -0.11 -20.32 -26.08
N CYS A 360 0.76 -20.41 -25.07
CA CYS A 360 0.49 -20.84 -23.72
C CYS A 360 0.17 -19.66 -22.80
N CYS A 361 -1.05 -19.70 -22.25
CA CYS A 361 -1.64 -18.97 -21.13
C CYS A 361 -1.39 -17.44 -21.01
N LEU A 362 -2.45 -16.65 -21.24
CA LEU A 362 -2.62 -15.22 -20.91
C LEU A 362 -1.99 -14.80 -19.56
N TYR A 363 -1.98 -15.70 -18.57
CA TYR A 363 -1.37 -15.48 -17.27
C TYR A 363 0.16 -15.25 -17.34
N VAL A 364 0.91 -16.06 -18.09
CA VAL A 364 2.38 -15.96 -18.16
C VAL A 364 2.79 -14.75 -19.00
N VAL A 365 2.15 -14.57 -20.18
CA VAL A 365 2.44 -13.43 -21.06
C VAL A 365 2.03 -12.10 -20.42
N GLY A 366 0.90 -12.06 -19.71
CA GLY A 366 0.48 -10.86 -18.96
C GLY A 366 1.33 -10.56 -17.72
N LEU A 367 2.03 -11.57 -17.18
CA LEU A 367 2.84 -11.45 -15.97
C LEU A 367 4.29 -11.02 -16.27
N ILE A 368 4.87 -11.38 -17.41
CA ILE A 368 6.26 -11.03 -17.73
C ILE A 368 6.52 -9.51 -17.79
N PRO A 369 5.66 -8.67 -18.40
CA PRO A 369 5.82 -7.22 -18.31
C PRO A 369 5.72 -6.67 -16.88
N ARG A 370 4.96 -7.36 -16.01
CA ARG A 370 4.72 -6.94 -14.62
C ARG A 370 5.78 -7.45 -13.66
N ILE A 371 6.49 -8.52 -14.01
CA ILE A 371 7.40 -9.21 -13.09
C ILE A 371 8.73 -8.47 -12.89
N GLN A 372 9.14 -7.63 -13.85
CA GLN A 372 10.39 -6.89 -13.77
C GLN A 372 10.43 -6.08 -12.47
N ASP A 373 9.37 -5.32 -12.22
CA ASP A 373 9.24 -4.49 -11.02
C ASP A 373 8.43 -5.19 -9.92
N ALA A 374 7.98 -6.44 -10.10
CA ALA A 374 7.10 -7.05 -9.11
C ALA A 374 7.83 -7.42 -7.81
N LEU A 375 7.16 -7.18 -6.69
CA LEU A 375 7.53 -7.84 -5.43
C LEU A 375 6.93 -9.26 -5.43
N ILE A 376 7.80 -10.27 -5.36
CA ILE A 376 7.40 -11.67 -5.31
C ILE A 376 7.21 -12.08 -3.84
N LYS A 377 5.96 -12.30 -3.44
CA LYS A 377 5.63 -12.86 -2.12
C LYS A 377 5.85 -14.37 -2.10
N GLU A 378 5.92 -14.97 -0.91
CA GLU A 378 5.98 -16.43 -0.77
C GLU A 378 4.76 -17.07 -1.45
N ALA A 379 5.01 -17.74 -2.58
CA ALA A 379 3.95 -18.39 -3.34
C ALA A 379 3.51 -19.68 -2.63
N SER A 380 2.21 -19.95 -2.62
CA SER A 380 1.65 -21.21 -2.11
C SER A 380 2.24 -22.44 -2.79
N ASN A 381 2.73 -22.29 -4.04
CA ASN A 381 3.57 -23.27 -4.71
C ASN A 381 5.05 -22.80 -4.69
N PRO A 382 5.93 -23.46 -3.92
CA PRO A 382 7.33 -23.04 -3.76
C PRO A 382 8.11 -23.11 -5.08
N ARG A 383 7.69 -23.96 -6.02
CA ARG A 383 8.33 -24.08 -7.33
C ARG A 383 8.02 -22.88 -8.22
N LEU A 384 6.77 -22.43 -8.21
CA LEU A 384 6.32 -21.27 -8.98
C LEU A 384 7.00 -19.99 -8.46
N GLY A 385 7.13 -19.83 -7.14
CA GLY A 385 7.89 -18.72 -6.55
C GLY A 385 9.36 -18.71 -6.98
N LYS A 386 10.04 -19.88 -6.98
CA LYS A 386 11.43 -20.00 -7.48
C LYS A 386 11.56 -19.62 -8.95
N LEU A 387 10.60 -20.01 -9.78
CA LEU A 387 10.60 -19.65 -11.20
C LEU A 387 10.37 -18.16 -11.41
N PHE A 388 9.52 -17.51 -10.62
CA PHE A 388 9.36 -16.06 -10.67
C PHE A 388 10.62 -15.30 -10.28
N ILE A 389 11.30 -15.71 -9.20
CA ILE A 389 12.58 -15.11 -8.78
C ILE A 389 13.63 -15.27 -9.89
N ARG A 390 13.67 -16.45 -10.51
CA ARG A 390 14.58 -16.72 -11.63
C ARG A 390 14.24 -15.85 -12.84
N LEU A 391 12.96 -15.76 -13.22
CA LEU A 391 12.51 -14.92 -14.32
C LEU A 391 12.86 -13.45 -14.10
N GLN A 392 12.60 -12.91 -12.91
CA GLN A 392 12.96 -11.53 -12.56
C GLN A 392 14.47 -11.30 -12.68
N SER A 393 15.29 -12.19 -12.12
CA SER A 393 16.76 -12.12 -12.22
C SER A 393 17.24 -12.11 -13.68
N VAL A 394 16.66 -12.97 -14.52
CA VAL A 394 16.99 -13.05 -15.95
C VAL A 394 16.60 -11.76 -16.66
N VAL A 395 15.39 -11.23 -16.45
CA VAL A 395 14.94 -9.97 -17.05
C VAL A 395 15.83 -8.79 -16.61
N SER A 396 16.20 -8.72 -15.34
CA SER A 396 17.09 -7.67 -14.82
C SER A 396 18.49 -7.72 -15.43
N GLN A 397 19.05 -8.93 -15.65
CA GLN A 397 20.37 -9.13 -16.25
C GLN A 397 20.42 -8.77 -17.74
N ARG A 398 19.29 -8.71 -18.44
CA ARG A 398 19.26 -8.38 -19.86
C ARG A 398 19.71 -6.94 -20.10
N THR A 399 20.55 -6.79 -21.12
CA THR A 399 21.05 -5.50 -21.63
C THR A 399 20.22 -4.99 -22.82
N THR A 400 19.40 -5.87 -23.42
CA THR A 400 18.62 -5.60 -24.63
C THR A 400 17.14 -5.89 -24.41
N LEU A 401 16.28 -5.20 -25.19
CA LEU A 401 14.83 -5.33 -25.12
C LEU A 401 14.38 -6.76 -25.45
N CYS A 402 13.31 -7.22 -24.82
CA CYS A 402 12.60 -8.43 -25.23
C CYS A 402 11.11 -8.13 -25.42
N ALA A 403 10.46 -8.88 -26.30
CA ALA A 403 9.01 -8.85 -26.45
C ALA A 403 8.48 -10.26 -26.17
N VAL A 404 7.40 -10.33 -25.41
CA VAL A 404 6.67 -11.57 -25.19
C VAL A 404 5.29 -11.42 -25.79
N LEU A 405 5.06 -12.17 -26.87
CA LEU A 405 3.87 -12.10 -27.69
C LEU A 405 3.02 -13.34 -27.42
N HIS A 406 1.72 -13.13 -27.32
CA HIS A 406 0.75 -14.20 -27.16
C HIS A 406 0.09 -14.50 -28.51
N ILE A 407 0.06 -15.77 -28.90
CA ILE A 407 -0.75 -16.27 -30.02
C ILE A 407 -1.85 -17.19 -29.49
N ARG A 408 -2.96 -17.31 -30.22
CA ARG A 408 -4.00 -18.27 -29.85
C ARG A 408 -3.60 -19.67 -30.33
N SER A 409 -3.58 -20.62 -29.41
CA SER A 409 -3.31 -22.02 -29.76
C SER A 409 -4.36 -22.54 -30.75
N HIS A 410 -3.93 -23.40 -31.67
CA HIS A 410 -4.75 -24.07 -32.69
C HIS A 410 -5.50 -23.16 -33.67
N GLN A 411 -5.01 -21.93 -33.92
CA GLN A 411 -5.56 -21.00 -34.92
C GLN A 411 -4.56 -20.68 -36.03
N TRP A 412 -4.25 -21.68 -36.87
CA TRP A 412 -3.31 -21.55 -38.00
C TRP A 412 -3.75 -20.49 -39.02
N ASP A 413 -5.06 -20.27 -39.15
CA ASP A 413 -5.66 -19.47 -40.23
C ASP A 413 -5.74 -17.96 -39.94
N LEU A 414 -5.42 -17.52 -38.71
CA LEU A 414 -5.63 -16.14 -38.28
C LEU A 414 -4.36 -15.28 -38.30
N GLY A 415 -3.19 -15.84 -38.60
CA GLY A 415 -1.92 -15.10 -38.56
C GLY A 415 -1.55 -14.62 -37.14
N LEU A 416 -0.36 -14.01 -37.03
CA LEU A 416 0.17 -13.39 -35.80
C LEU A 416 -0.50 -12.04 -35.52
#